data_AF-A0A8B7PG95-F1
#
_entry.id   AF-A0A8B7PG95-F1
#
_cell.length_a   1.000
_cell.length_b   1.000
_cell.length_c   1.000
_cell.angle_alpha   90.00
_cell.angle_beta   90.00
_cell.angle_gamma   90.00
#
_symmetry.space_group_name_H-M   'P 1'
#
loop_
_entity.id
_entity.type
_entity.pdbx_description
1 polymer ?
#
loop_
_entity_poly.entity_id
_entity_poly.type
_entity_poly.pdbx_seq_one_letter_code
_entity_poly.pdbx_strand_id
1 'polypeptide(L)'
;MLLSSSEYTLLRCGAAIQSCASVQSLSSCLSTRTPPHRKLRDQTSSVQTVRVGVATACSIHTCSVQSLQAGRVLHKIVPSNLRGKSRTAQDWLTRQLNDPYVAKARRLNYRARSAFKLLELQERLSLLRAGATVLECGASPGAWTQVAVQHCNPEDSPTYKSSSPTGCVVAVDLQPVSPVPGATFVCGDFTSPDTQQRVLQLLPKGVDVVLSDMAPSATGIKEHDHTRIMRLAVCAAHFAVRHATPHSCFLCKVWAGGEVDKFLRQLSLLYEDARLVKPPSSRSNSAELFVYARGLKSSNNNAANQQDDNKDYNITKSQ
;
A
#
# COMPACT_ATOMS: atom_id res chain seq x y z
N MET A 1 28.98 11.94 -19.10
CA MET A 1 29.57 12.52 -17.87
C MET A 1 29.35 11.53 -16.74
N LEU A 2 30.46 11.01 -16.23
CA LEU A 2 30.56 9.91 -15.27
C LEU A 2 30.18 10.40 -13.86
N LEU A 3 29.42 9.60 -13.11
CA LEU A 3 29.26 9.79 -11.67
C LEU A 3 30.29 8.91 -10.96
N SER A 4 31.12 9.55 -10.12
CA SER A 4 32.26 8.94 -9.45
C SER A 4 31.87 8.18 -8.19
N SER A 5 32.57 7.07 -7.99
CA SER A 5 32.66 6.24 -6.80
C SER A 5 33.33 6.98 -5.65
N SER A 6 32.60 7.36 -4.60
CA SER A 6 33.15 7.55 -3.25
C SER A 6 32.00 7.72 -2.26
N GLU A 7 31.61 6.62 -1.59
CA GLU A 7 30.97 6.60 -0.25
C GLU A 7 30.63 5.15 0.18
N TYR A 8 31.44 4.17 -0.23
CA TYR A 8 31.37 2.80 0.24
C TYR A 8 32.62 2.49 1.06
N THR A 9 32.67 2.94 2.31
CA THR A 9 33.45 2.33 3.40
C THR A 9 32.98 2.93 4.73
N LEU A 10 32.14 2.21 5.48
CA LEU A 10 32.30 2.09 6.92
C LEU A 10 31.63 0.78 7.37
N LEU A 11 32.51 -0.14 7.78
CA LEU A 11 32.25 -1.45 8.33
C LEU A 11 31.70 -1.37 9.77
N ARG A 12 30.90 -2.38 10.10
CA ARG A 12 30.93 -3.23 11.31
C ARG A 12 31.47 -2.62 12.62
N CYS A 13 30.63 -2.60 13.66
CA CYS A 13 30.87 -3.30 14.93
C CYS A 13 29.62 -3.18 15.83
N GLY A 14 29.28 -4.26 16.53
CA GLY A 14 28.15 -4.33 17.45
C GLY A 14 28.51 -3.93 18.87
N ALA A 15 27.48 -3.66 19.68
CA ALA A 15 27.51 -3.86 21.12
C ALA A 15 26.08 -3.89 21.66
N ALA A 16 25.81 -4.89 22.49
CA ALA A 16 24.61 -5.06 23.30
C ALA A 16 24.64 -4.09 24.49
N ILE A 17 23.49 -3.49 24.85
CA ILE A 17 23.24 -3.02 26.22
C ILE A 17 21.79 -3.35 26.60
N GLN A 18 21.71 -4.08 27.70
CA GLN A 18 20.56 -4.57 28.44
C GLN A 18 20.18 -3.51 29.48
N SER A 19 18.89 -3.24 29.72
CA SER A 19 18.43 -2.68 30.99
C SER A 19 16.93 -2.88 31.21
N CYS A 20 16.63 -3.56 32.31
CA CYS A 20 15.31 -3.69 32.95
C CYS A 20 14.81 -2.37 33.55
N ALA A 21 13.48 -2.22 33.64
CA ALA A 21 12.74 -1.64 34.78
C ALA A 21 11.22 -1.85 34.53
N SER A 22 10.55 -2.74 35.29
CA SER A 22 9.65 -2.41 36.42
C SER A 22 8.38 -1.65 35.98
N VAL A 23 7.30 -2.34 35.60
CA VAL A 23 6.13 -2.69 36.44
C VAL A 23 5.78 -1.64 37.51
N GLN A 24 4.65 -0.96 37.35
CA GLN A 24 3.70 -0.74 38.45
C GLN A 24 2.28 -0.47 37.93
N SER A 25 1.37 -1.24 38.52
CA SER A 25 -0.08 -1.23 38.46
C SER A 25 -0.67 0.05 39.03
N LEU A 26 -1.72 0.58 38.41
CA LEU A 26 -2.79 1.28 39.12
C LEU A 26 -4.16 0.90 38.54
N SER A 27 -4.89 0.10 39.31
CA SER A 27 -6.33 -0.09 39.22
C SER A 27 -7.06 1.04 39.94
N SER A 28 -8.09 1.63 39.35
CA SER A 28 -9.29 2.05 40.10
C SER A 28 -10.49 2.38 39.18
N CYS A 29 -11.54 1.62 39.48
CA CYS A 29 -12.98 1.77 39.32
C CYS A 29 -13.61 3.04 38.69
N LEU A 30 -14.50 2.77 37.73
CA LEU A 30 -15.91 3.17 37.61
C LEU A 30 -16.35 4.57 38.09
N SER A 31 -16.88 5.37 37.15
CA SER A 31 -18.25 5.88 37.27
C SER A 31 -18.79 6.33 35.91
N THR A 32 -19.96 5.81 35.57
CA THR A 32 -20.81 6.18 34.45
C THR A 32 -21.36 7.61 34.62
N ARG A 33 -21.27 8.43 33.57
CA ARG A 33 -22.15 9.59 33.35
C ARG A 33 -22.42 9.73 31.85
N THR A 34 -23.65 9.40 31.46
CA THR A 34 -24.24 9.66 30.15
C THR A 34 -24.55 11.16 30.00
N PRO A 35 -24.12 11.84 28.91
CA PRO A 35 -24.58 13.18 28.59
C PRO A 35 -25.82 13.13 27.66
N PRO A 36 -26.64 14.20 27.65
CA PRO A 36 -28.00 14.16 27.10
C PRO A 36 -28.05 14.24 25.57
N HIS A 37 -29.05 13.57 25.01
CA HIS A 37 -29.44 13.57 23.60
C HIS A 37 -29.65 14.98 23.04
N ARG A 38 -28.82 15.37 22.07
CA ARG A 38 -29.04 16.54 21.21
C ARG A 38 -29.81 16.10 19.96
N LYS A 39 -31.03 16.61 19.80
CA LYS A 39 -31.91 16.39 18.65
C LYS A 39 -31.17 16.68 17.33
N LEU A 40 -30.92 15.65 16.53
CA LEU A 40 -30.57 15.78 15.12
C LEU A 40 -31.86 16.06 14.34
N ARG A 41 -31.83 17.15 13.58
CA ARG A 41 -32.91 17.60 12.71
C ARG A 41 -32.92 16.68 11.48
N ASP A 42 -33.98 15.88 11.34
CA ASP A 42 -34.23 15.11 10.11
C ASP A 42 -34.34 16.07 8.93
N GLN A 43 -33.40 15.95 7.99
CA GLN A 43 -33.56 16.52 6.65
C GLN A 43 -34.30 15.47 5.81
N THR A 44 -35.59 15.72 5.62
CA THR A 44 -36.50 14.94 4.79
C THR A 44 -36.01 14.87 3.34
N SER A 45 -35.51 13.72 2.91
CA SER A 45 -35.49 13.33 1.50
C SER A 45 -36.85 12.71 1.17
N SER A 46 -37.61 13.37 0.30
CA SER A 46 -38.90 12.89 -0.18
C SER A 46 -38.70 11.65 -1.07
N VAL A 47 -39.06 10.48 -0.54
CA VAL A 47 -39.22 9.24 -1.32
C VAL A 47 -40.68 9.19 -1.76
N GLN A 48 -40.94 9.31 -3.06
CA GLN A 48 -42.27 9.05 -3.62
C GLN A 48 -42.43 7.54 -3.83
N THR A 49 -43.36 6.93 -3.10
CA THR A 49 -43.76 5.53 -3.25
C THR A 49 -44.79 5.41 -4.38
N VAL A 50 -44.45 4.72 -5.46
CA VAL A 50 -45.42 4.34 -6.50
C VAL A 50 -45.94 2.94 -6.19
N ARG A 51 -47.27 2.81 -6.09
CA ARG A 51 -47.98 1.53 -5.92
C ARG A 51 -47.79 0.65 -7.14
N VAL A 52 -47.38 -0.60 -6.94
CA VAL A 52 -47.43 -1.64 -7.99
C VAL A 52 -48.74 -2.41 -7.79
N GLY A 53 -49.64 -2.29 -8.76
CA GLY A 53 -50.88 -3.06 -8.80
C GLY A 53 -50.59 -4.53 -9.09
N VAL A 54 -51.24 -5.42 -8.34
CA VAL A 54 -51.20 -6.86 -8.57
C VAL A 54 -52.32 -7.20 -9.55
N ALA A 55 -51.99 -7.74 -10.72
CA ALA A 55 -52.96 -8.32 -11.64
C ALA A 55 -52.69 -9.82 -11.77
N THR A 56 -53.61 -10.62 -11.22
CA THR A 56 -53.76 -12.05 -11.49
C THR A 56 -54.49 -12.27 -12.81
N ALA A 57 -53.92 -13.06 -13.73
CA ALA A 57 -54.54 -14.28 -14.28
C ALA A 57 -53.76 -14.86 -15.48
N CYS A 58 -53.44 -16.15 -15.35
CA CYS A 58 -53.58 -17.25 -16.30
C CYS A 58 -53.36 -17.00 -17.82
N SER A 59 -52.34 -17.63 -18.40
CA SER A 59 -52.50 -18.81 -19.29
C SER A 59 -51.19 -19.19 -19.96
N ILE A 60 -51.04 -20.49 -20.15
CA ILE A 60 -49.84 -21.20 -20.56
C ILE A 60 -49.68 -21.04 -22.07
N HIS A 61 -48.62 -20.36 -22.53
CA HIS A 61 -48.05 -20.59 -23.85
C HIS A 61 -46.58 -20.14 -23.89
N THR A 62 -45.76 -21.01 -24.48
CA THR A 62 -44.32 -20.92 -24.73
C THR A 62 -43.85 -19.51 -25.15
N CYS A 63 -43.05 -18.86 -24.30
CA CYS A 63 -42.38 -17.61 -24.62
C CYS A 63 -40.86 -17.81 -24.58
N SER A 64 -40.25 -17.60 -25.74
CA SER A 64 -38.81 -17.54 -25.96
C SER A 64 -38.12 -16.64 -24.91
N VAL A 65 -37.05 -17.14 -24.29
CA VAL A 65 -36.27 -16.39 -23.31
C VAL A 65 -35.44 -15.34 -24.04
N GLN A 66 -36.07 -14.23 -24.42
CA GLN A 66 -35.33 -13.02 -24.75
C GLN A 66 -34.83 -12.41 -23.45
N SER A 67 -33.52 -12.53 -23.23
CA SER A 67 -32.75 -11.82 -22.23
C SER A 67 -33.14 -10.34 -22.20
N LEU A 68 -33.94 -9.94 -21.21
CA LEU A 68 -34.14 -8.53 -20.89
C LEU A 68 -32.86 -8.03 -20.22
N GLN A 69 -31.95 -7.48 -21.03
CA GLN A 69 -30.91 -6.59 -20.53
C GLN A 69 -31.59 -5.31 -20.00
N ALA A 70 -32.03 -5.33 -18.76
CA ALA A 70 -32.41 -4.12 -18.04
C ALA A 70 -31.14 -3.29 -17.79
N GLY A 71 -30.81 -2.40 -18.73
CA GLY A 71 -29.79 -1.38 -18.54
C GLY A 71 -30.19 -0.49 -17.37
N ARG A 72 -29.62 -0.74 -16.18
CA ARG A 72 -29.75 0.17 -15.04
C ARG A 72 -29.07 1.48 -15.41
N VAL A 73 -29.86 2.51 -15.72
CA VAL A 73 -29.37 3.90 -15.78
C VAL A 73 -28.97 4.27 -14.35
N LEU A 74 -27.67 4.22 -14.07
CA LEU A 74 -27.14 4.73 -12.82
C LEU A 74 -27.29 6.25 -12.83
N HIS A 75 -28.25 6.77 -12.08
CA HIS A 75 -28.40 8.21 -11.89
C HIS A 75 -27.12 8.76 -11.25
N LYS A 76 -26.42 9.64 -11.97
CA LYS A 76 -25.22 10.33 -11.50
C LYS A 76 -25.60 11.27 -10.35
N ILE A 77 -25.02 11.06 -9.18
CA ILE A 77 -25.20 11.93 -8.02
C ILE A 77 -24.50 13.26 -8.30
N VAL A 78 -25.27 14.35 -8.30
CA VAL A 78 -24.75 15.72 -8.46
C VAL A 78 -24.60 16.34 -7.07
N PRO A 79 -23.43 16.89 -6.70
CA PRO A 79 -23.25 17.54 -5.41
C PRO A 79 -24.10 18.82 -5.29
N SER A 80 -24.79 19.01 -4.17
CA SER A 80 -25.67 20.16 -3.93
C SER A 80 -24.94 21.40 -3.38
N ASN A 81 -23.79 21.24 -2.71
CA ASN A 81 -23.03 22.31 -2.06
C ASN A 81 -21.73 22.67 -2.82
N LEU A 82 -21.87 23.22 -4.03
CA LEU A 82 -20.74 23.60 -4.89
C LEU A 82 -20.34 25.09 -4.81
N ARG A 83 -21.19 25.95 -4.22
CA ARG A 83 -20.91 27.39 -4.09
C ARG A 83 -19.58 27.63 -3.34
N GLY A 84 -18.72 28.48 -3.91
CA GLY A 84 -17.41 28.85 -3.35
C GLY A 84 -16.27 27.85 -3.58
N LYS A 85 -16.52 26.69 -4.21
CA LYS A 85 -15.48 25.69 -4.51
C LYS A 85 -14.88 25.93 -5.89
N SER A 86 -13.56 25.76 -6.04
CA SER A 86 -12.88 25.79 -7.34
C SER A 86 -13.38 24.68 -8.27
N ARG A 87 -13.28 24.87 -9.59
CA ARG A 87 -13.71 23.86 -10.59
C ARG A 87 -13.09 22.49 -10.33
N THR A 88 -11.80 22.44 -10.01
CA THR A 88 -11.09 21.21 -9.66
C THR A 88 -11.69 20.52 -8.42
N ALA A 89 -12.07 21.28 -7.41
CA ALA A 89 -12.71 20.74 -6.20
C ALA A 89 -14.13 20.22 -6.47
N GLN A 90 -14.90 20.92 -7.31
CA GLN A 90 -16.24 20.49 -7.74
C GLN A 90 -16.18 19.18 -8.54
N ASP A 91 -15.23 19.10 -9.48
CA ASP A 91 -14.99 17.90 -10.28
C ASP A 91 -14.54 16.72 -9.41
N TRP A 92 -13.63 16.96 -8.46
CA TRP A 92 -13.19 15.94 -7.51
C TRP A 92 -14.37 15.42 -6.68
N LEU A 93 -15.23 16.29 -6.15
CA LEU A 93 -16.38 15.91 -5.34
C LEU A 93 -17.39 15.09 -6.15
N THR A 94 -17.68 15.54 -7.38
CA THR A 94 -18.56 14.82 -8.29
C THR A 94 -18.01 13.43 -8.60
N ARG A 95 -16.71 13.31 -8.87
CA ARG A 95 -16.05 12.00 -9.09
C ARG A 95 -16.13 11.13 -7.85
N GLN A 96 -15.85 11.68 -6.67
CA GLN A 96 -15.84 10.96 -5.39
C GLN A 96 -17.22 10.39 -5.04
N LEU A 97 -18.29 11.14 -5.27
CA LEU A 97 -19.66 10.69 -4.98
C LEU A 97 -20.13 9.57 -5.92
N ASN A 98 -19.68 9.59 -7.17
CA ASN A 98 -20.07 8.61 -8.20
C ASN A 98 -19.11 7.42 -8.30
N ASP A 99 -18.19 7.31 -7.35
CA ASP A 99 -17.12 6.32 -7.36
C ASP A 99 -17.62 5.00 -6.74
N PRO A 100 -17.78 3.91 -7.53
CA PRO A 100 -18.34 2.66 -7.01
C PRO A 100 -17.47 2.08 -5.90
N TYR A 101 -16.15 2.30 -5.95
CA TYR A 101 -15.22 1.82 -4.93
C TYR A 101 -15.29 2.63 -3.63
N VAL A 102 -15.76 3.88 -3.66
CA VAL A 102 -16.02 4.65 -2.42
C VAL A 102 -17.24 4.09 -1.70
N ALA A 103 -18.33 3.83 -2.44
CA ALA A 103 -19.50 3.17 -1.88
C ALA A 103 -19.17 1.76 -1.37
N LYS A 104 -18.40 0.98 -2.13
CA LYS A 104 -17.95 -0.37 -1.75
C LYS A 104 -17.06 -0.33 -0.51
N ALA A 105 -16.15 0.65 -0.38
CA ALA A 105 -15.28 0.80 0.80
C ALA A 105 -16.11 1.03 2.06
N ARG A 106 -17.10 1.92 2.00
CA ARG A 106 -18.04 2.17 3.11
C ARG A 106 -18.82 0.91 3.47
N ARG A 107 -19.35 0.18 2.48
CA ARG A 107 -20.12 -1.06 2.70
C ARG A 107 -19.29 -2.15 3.37
N LEU A 108 -18.01 -2.25 3.01
CA LEU A 108 -17.08 -3.26 3.51
C LEU A 108 -16.18 -2.75 4.66
N ASN A 109 -16.48 -1.58 5.23
CA ASN A 109 -15.73 -0.96 6.33
C ASN A 109 -14.21 -0.78 6.08
N TYR A 110 -13.81 -0.58 4.82
CA TYR A 110 -12.47 -0.10 4.50
C TYR A 110 -12.40 1.42 4.63
N ARG A 111 -11.29 1.92 5.18
CA ARG A 111 -11.06 3.35 5.42
C ARG A 111 -11.03 4.19 4.15
N ALA A 112 -10.60 3.60 3.03
CA ALA A 112 -10.56 4.28 1.74
C ALA A 112 -10.78 3.31 0.58
N ARG A 113 -11.17 3.87 -0.57
CA ARG A 113 -11.30 3.13 -1.83
C ARG A 113 -9.99 2.52 -2.32
N SER A 114 -8.84 3.00 -1.83
CA SER A 114 -7.52 2.49 -2.22
C SER A 114 -7.29 1.05 -1.74
N ALA A 115 -8.00 0.58 -0.71
CA ALA A 115 -7.96 -0.83 -0.28
C ALA A 115 -8.20 -1.81 -1.44
N PHE A 116 -9.11 -1.47 -2.37
CA PHE A 116 -9.39 -2.31 -3.53
C PHE A 116 -8.23 -2.45 -4.50
N LYS A 117 -7.31 -1.49 -4.54
CA LYS A 117 -6.09 -1.62 -5.34
C LYS A 117 -5.25 -2.77 -4.82
N LEU A 118 -5.01 -2.80 -3.51
CA LEU A 118 -4.22 -3.86 -2.89
C LEU A 118 -4.96 -5.20 -2.91
N LEU A 119 -6.27 -5.24 -2.69
CA LEU A 119 -7.06 -6.47 -2.79
C LEU A 119 -7.00 -7.08 -4.20
N GLU A 120 -7.19 -6.27 -5.25
CA GLU A 120 -7.14 -6.74 -6.64
C GLU A 120 -5.71 -7.15 -7.06
N LEU A 121 -4.68 -6.47 -6.55
CA LEU A 121 -3.30 -6.85 -6.77
C LEU A 121 -2.93 -8.12 -6.00
N GLN A 122 -3.42 -8.27 -4.76
CA GLN A 122 -3.25 -9.46 -3.95
C GLN A 122 -3.88 -10.68 -4.63
N GLU A 123 -5.10 -10.56 -5.15
CA GLU A 123 -5.77 -11.64 -5.89
C GLU A 123 -4.97 -12.10 -7.12
N ARG A 124 -4.30 -11.17 -7.81
CA ARG A 124 -3.55 -11.45 -9.04
C ARG A 124 -2.11 -11.89 -8.81
N LEU A 125 -1.48 -11.47 -7.71
CA LEU A 125 -0.03 -11.59 -7.50
C LEU A 125 0.35 -12.40 -6.26
N SER A 126 -0.61 -12.68 -5.36
CA SER A 126 -0.40 -13.40 -4.10
C SER A 126 0.77 -12.84 -3.29
N LEU A 127 0.74 -11.53 -3.05
CA LEU A 127 1.78 -10.74 -2.37
C LEU A 127 1.87 -11.06 -0.88
N LEU A 128 0.71 -11.11 -0.24
CA LEU A 128 0.52 -11.25 1.20
C LEU A 128 0.16 -12.70 1.52
N ARG A 129 0.73 -13.20 2.61
CA ARG A 129 0.45 -14.53 3.16
C ARG A 129 0.40 -14.47 4.68
N ALA A 130 -0.28 -15.44 5.29
CA ALA A 130 -0.31 -15.58 6.74
C ALA A 130 1.13 -15.68 7.30
N GLY A 131 1.39 -14.99 8.40
CA GLY A 131 2.71 -14.98 9.04
C GLY A 131 3.77 -14.10 8.37
N ALA A 132 3.45 -13.38 7.30
CA ALA A 132 4.43 -12.54 6.60
C ALA A 132 4.82 -11.29 7.42
N THR A 133 6.06 -10.85 7.22
CA THR A 133 6.53 -9.54 7.68
C THR A 133 6.33 -8.49 6.57
N VAL A 134 5.53 -7.47 6.85
CA VAL A 134 5.12 -6.44 5.88
C VAL A 134 5.53 -5.06 6.39
N LEU A 135 6.21 -4.31 5.53
CA LEU A 135 6.38 -2.87 5.67
C LEU A 135 5.50 -2.15 4.65
N GLU A 136 4.69 -1.19 5.11
CA GLU A 136 3.89 -0.32 4.25
C GLU A 136 4.34 1.14 4.38
N CYS A 137 4.77 1.75 3.28
CA CYS A 137 5.16 3.16 3.20
C CYS A 137 4.05 4.00 2.55
N GLY A 138 3.73 5.14 3.16
CA GLY A 138 2.61 5.99 2.71
C GLY A 138 1.26 5.43 3.14
N ALA A 139 1.18 5.00 4.41
CA ALA A 139 0.06 4.22 4.91
C ALA A 139 -1.25 5.01 5.10
N SER A 140 -1.24 6.35 5.17
CA SER A 140 -2.45 7.12 5.48
C SER A 140 -3.54 6.96 4.40
N PRO A 141 -4.81 6.65 4.76
CA PRO A 141 -5.40 6.64 6.10
C PRO A 141 -5.43 5.26 6.81
N GLY A 142 -4.69 4.27 6.31
CA GLY A 142 -4.56 2.91 6.85
C GLY A 142 -5.35 1.87 6.07
N ALA A 143 -5.78 2.18 4.84
CA ALA A 143 -6.64 1.30 4.05
C ALA A 143 -5.89 0.08 3.50
N TRP A 144 -4.64 0.25 3.08
CA TRP A 144 -3.76 -0.85 2.69
C TRP A 144 -3.30 -1.62 3.92
N THR A 145 -3.05 -0.95 5.04
CA THR A 145 -2.74 -1.60 6.33
C THR A 145 -3.84 -2.56 6.78
N GLN A 146 -5.12 -2.17 6.64
CA GLN A 146 -6.25 -3.07 6.92
C GLN A 146 -6.15 -4.36 6.12
N VAL A 147 -5.88 -4.25 4.81
CA VAL A 147 -5.76 -5.40 3.91
C VAL A 147 -4.54 -6.24 4.28
N ALA A 148 -3.39 -5.61 4.58
CA ALA A 148 -2.18 -6.30 5.00
C ALA A 148 -2.41 -7.13 6.26
N VAL A 149 -3.00 -6.55 7.31
CA VAL A 149 -3.33 -7.28 8.55
C VAL A 149 -4.29 -8.42 8.28
N GLN A 150 -5.38 -8.18 7.53
CA GLN A 150 -6.38 -9.22 7.24
C GLN A 150 -5.78 -10.45 6.54
N HIS A 151 -4.75 -10.27 5.70
CA HIS A 151 -4.09 -11.38 5.02
C HIS A 151 -2.94 -12.00 5.82
N CYS A 152 -2.22 -11.21 6.63
CA CYS A 152 -1.09 -11.69 7.41
C CYS A 152 -1.49 -12.32 8.75
N ASN A 153 -2.59 -11.85 9.33
CA ASN A 153 -3.17 -12.27 10.61
C ASN A 153 -4.68 -12.55 10.45
N PRO A 154 -5.09 -13.57 9.67
CA PRO A 154 -6.49 -13.85 9.39
C PRO A 154 -7.17 -14.56 10.58
N GLU A 155 -7.34 -13.87 11.71
CA GLU A 155 -7.89 -14.44 12.96
C GLU A 155 -9.26 -15.11 12.78
N ASP A 156 -10.11 -14.56 11.90
CA ASP A 156 -11.47 -15.06 11.63
C ASP A 156 -11.54 -16.13 10.51
N SER A 157 -10.40 -16.57 9.96
CA SER A 157 -10.41 -17.57 8.88
C SER A 157 -10.65 -18.97 9.44
N PRO A 158 -11.55 -19.79 8.86
CA PRO A 158 -11.75 -21.18 9.28
C PRO A 158 -10.50 -22.07 9.09
N THR A 159 -9.52 -21.59 8.31
CA THR A 159 -8.22 -22.23 8.12
C THR A 159 -7.14 -21.74 9.09
N TYR A 160 -7.39 -20.64 9.81
CA TYR A 160 -6.48 -20.11 10.82
C TYR A 160 -6.62 -20.93 12.10
N LYS A 161 -5.50 -21.49 12.53
CA LYS A 161 -5.40 -22.26 13.78
C LYS A 161 -4.68 -21.39 14.80
N SER A 162 -4.92 -21.61 16.09
CA SER A 162 -4.14 -20.94 17.15
C SER A 162 -2.63 -21.16 17.03
N SER A 163 -2.18 -22.18 16.28
CA SER A 163 -0.78 -22.48 15.98
C SER A 163 -0.25 -21.80 14.71
N SER A 164 -1.08 -21.03 13.99
CA SER A 164 -0.67 -20.35 12.77
C SER A 164 0.32 -19.23 13.08
N PRO A 165 1.36 -19.03 12.23
CA PRO A 165 2.33 -17.97 12.47
C PRO A 165 1.66 -16.60 12.43
N THR A 166 1.95 -15.76 13.43
CA THR A 166 1.51 -14.37 13.48
C THR A 166 2.46 -13.51 12.64
N GLY A 167 1.92 -12.80 11.67
CA GLY A 167 2.65 -11.85 10.84
C GLY A 167 2.91 -10.53 11.57
N CYS A 168 3.90 -9.79 11.07
CA CYS A 168 4.28 -8.48 11.59
C CYS A 168 3.98 -7.43 10.53
N VAL A 169 3.10 -6.46 10.84
CA VAL A 169 2.77 -5.35 9.93
C VAL A 169 3.26 -4.05 10.55
N VAL A 170 4.22 -3.39 9.90
CA VAL A 170 4.71 -2.06 10.27
C VAL A 170 4.30 -1.09 9.16
N ALA A 171 3.64 0.00 9.53
CA ALA A 171 3.14 1.01 8.61
C ALA A 171 3.79 2.36 8.93
N VAL A 172 4.21 3.10 7.91
CA VAL A 172 4.86 4.41 8.05
C VAL A 172 4.20 5.45 7.17
N ASP A 173 3.94 6.61 7.73
CA ASP A 173 3.39 7.76 7.01
C ASP A 173 3.86 9.08 7.65
N LEU A 174 3.87 10.14 6.84
CA LEU A 174 4.12 11.51 7.32
C LEU A 174 3.03 11.98 8.28
N GLN A 175 1.79 11.56 8.05
CA GLN A 175 0.62 11.92 8.83
C GLN A 175 0.37 10.89 9.92
N PRO A 176 -0.09 11.30 11.11
CA PRO A 176 -0.64 10.36 12.09
C PRO A 176 -1.82 9.58 11.49
N VAL A 177 -1.78 8.26 11.62
CA VAL A 177 -2.84 7.36 11.15
C VAL A 177 -3.55 6.75 12.35
N SER A 178 -4.89 6.69 12.32
CA SER A 178 -5.65 6.02 13.37
C SER A 178 -5.22 4.55 13.51
N PRO A 179 -5.09 4.00 14.71
CA PRO A 179 -4.59 2.63 14.89
C PRO A 179 -5.40 1.58 14.12
N VAL A 180 -4.72 0.62 13.50
CA VAL A 180 -5.31 -0.59 12.92
C VAL A 180 -4.85 -1.76 13.79
N PRO A 181 -5.76 -2.51 14.46
CA PRO A 181 -5.37 -3.67 15.26
C PRO A 181 -4.51 -4.63 14.43
N GLY A 182 -3.45 -5.18 15.04
CA GLY A 182 -2.50 -6.06 14.33
C GLY A 182 -1.40 -5.36 13.53
N ALA A 183 -1.36 -4.02 13.51
CA ALA A 183 -0.29 -3.24 12.89
C ALA A 183 0.33 -2.22 13.85
N THR A 184 1.62 -1.95 13.68
CA THR A 184 2.36 -0.89 14.40
C THR A 184 2.64 0.28 13.46
N PHE A 185 2.37 1.51 13.91
CA PHE A 185 2.55 2.71 13.10
C PHE A 185 3.77 3.53 13.52
N VAL A 186 4.52 4.02 12.53
CA VAL A 186 5.58 5.02 12.68
C VAL A 186 5.15 6.30 11.97
N CYS A 187 5.04 7.40 12.73
CA CYS A 187 4.86 8.73 12.13
C CYS A 187 6.23 9.30 11.77
N GLY A 188 6.47 9.60 10.49
CA GLY A 188 7.71 10.17 10.01
C GLY A 188 7.88 10.12 8.49
N ASP A 189 8.87 10.87 8.00
CA ASP A 189 9.28 10.82 6.60
C ASP A 189 10.09 9.55 6.34
N PHE A 190 9.57 8.62 5.54
CA PHE A 190 10.27 7.37 5.21
C PHE A 190 11.58 7.61 4.44
N THR A 191 11.76 8.77 3.80
CA THR A 191 13.03 9.11 3.14
C THR A 191 14.13 9.50 4.13
N SER A 192 13.78 9.80 5.38
CA SER A 192 14.74 10.07 6.46
C SER A 192 15.35 8.78 7.02
N PRO A 193 16.69 8.71 7.19
CA PRO A 193 17.37 7.60 7.85
C PRO A 193 16.84 7.31 9.27
N ASP A 194 16.50 8.33 10.05
CA ASP A 194 16.00 8.17 11.42
C ASP A 194 14.65 7.44 11.45
N THR A 195 13.77 7.76 10.50
CA THR A 195 12.48 7.05 10.36
C THR A 195 12.70 5.61 9.92
N GLN A 196 13.61 5.35 8.97
CA GLN A 196 13.94 3.98 8.56
C GLN A 196 14.53 3.18 9.72
N GLN A 197 15.35 3.78 10.57
CA GLN A 197 15.89 3.13 11.77
C GLN A 197 14.78 2.78 12.78
N ARG A 198 13.84 3.69 13.04
CA ARG A 198 12.67 3.40 13.90
C ARG A 198 11.81 2.27 13.33
N VAL A 199 11.62 2.24 12.01
CA VAL A 199 10.94 1.13 11.33
C VAL A 199 11.69 -0.19 11.52
N LEU A 200 13.02 -0.20 11.34
CA LEU A 200 13.85 -1.39 11.52
C LEU A 200 13.82 -1.95 12.94
N GLN A 201 13.71 -1.09 13.96
CA GLN A 201 13.59 -1.53 15.35
C GLN A 201 12.29 -2.31 15.63
N LEU A 202 11.26 -2.12 14.81
CA LEU A 202 9.95 -2.78 14.93
C LEU A 202 9.85 -4.04 14.07
N LEU A 203 10.67 -4.15 13.03
CA LEU A 203 10.67 -5.28 12.11
C LEU A 203 11.50 -6.44 12.69
N PRO A 204 11.09 -7.70 12.49
CA PRO A 204 11.93 -8.86 12.73
C PRO A 204 13.11 -8.90 11.74
N LYS A 205 13.95 -9.94 11.83
CA LYS A 205 15.04 -10.15 10.86
C LYS A 205 14.47 -10.47 9.48
N GLY A 206 14.47 -9.47 8.60
CA GLY A 206 14.05 -9.60 7.21
C GLY A 206 12.59 -9.21 6.97
N VAL A 207 12.32 -8.73 5.76
CA VAL A 207 11.01 -8.25 5.31
C VAL A 207 10.55 -9.08 4.12
N ASP A 208 9.38 -9.69 4.24
CA ASP A 208 8.78 -10.48 3.16
C ASP A 208 8.09 -9.59 2.11
N VAL A 209 7.49 -8.48 2.52
CA VAL A 209 6.77 -7.60 1.61
C VAL A 209 7.03 -6.14 1.95
N VAL A 210 7.45 -5.36 0.95
CA VAL A 210 7.47 -3.89 1.03
C VAL A 210 6.41 -3.34 0.09
N LEU A 211 5.43 -2.65 0.66
CA LEU A 211 4.36 -1.95 -0.04
C LEU A 211 4.63 -0.45 0.01
N SER A 212 4.41 0.27 -1.09
CA SER A 212 4.52 1.74 -1.11
C SER A 212 3.37 2.35 -1.91
N ASP A 213 2.48 3.05 -1.21
CA ASP A 213 1.47 3.95 -1.81
C ASP A 213 1.85 5.42 -1.59
N MET A 214 3.14 5.70 -1.38
CA MET A 214 3.65 7.07 -1.26
C MET A 214 3.39 7.88 -2.55
N ALA A 215 2.97 9.13 -2.38
CA ALA A 215 2.92 10.12 -3.46
C ALA A 215 3.22 11.50 -2.91
N PRO A 216 3.96 12.35 -3.63
CA PRO A 216 4.09 13.75 -3.27
C PRO A 216 2.77 14.49 -3.51
N SER A 217 2.58 15.62 -2.82
CA SER A 217 1.55 16.58 -3.22
C SER A 217 1.84 17.08 -4.64
N ALA A 218 0.88 16.90 -5.55
CA ALA A 218 1.02 17.30 -6.94
C ALA A 218 1.11 18.83 -7.06
N THR A 219 2.13 19.33 -7.73
CA THR A 219 2.29 20.76 -8.04
C THR A 219 1.57 21.13 -9.35
N GLY A 220 1.25 20.13 -10.18
CA GLY A 220 0.68 20.31 -11.51
C GLY A 220 1.73 20.42 -12.62
N ILE A 221 3.02 20.48 -12.26
CA ILE A 221 4.14 20.44 -13.21
C ILE A 221 4.56 18.98 -13.34
N LYS A 222 4.17 18.35 -14.45
CA LYS A 222 4.27 16.89 -14.64
C LYS A 222 5.68 16.35 -14.44
N GLU A 223 6.69 17.04 -14.96
CA GLU A 223 8.09 16.61 -14.92
C GLU A 223 8.64 16.64 -13.49
N HIS A 224 8.28 17.68 -12.74
CA HIS A 224 8.67 17.83 -11.34
C HIS A 224 7.95 16.82 -10.44
N ASP A 225 6.65 16.65 -10.65
CA ASP A 225 5.82 15.68 -9.94
C ASP A 225 6.30 14.23 -10.21
N HIS A 226 6.67 13.92 -11.45
CA HIS A 226 7.28 12.65 -11.86
C HIS A 226 8.61 12.40 -11.13
N THR A 227 9.52 13.38 -11.16
CA THR A 227 10.82 13.26 -10.48
C THR A 227 10.65 12.98 -8.98
N ARG A 228 9.68 13.64 -8.34
CA ARG A 228 9.42 13.50 -6.89
C ARG A 228 8.87 12.13 -6.54
N ILE A 229 7.90 11.60 -7.28
CA ILE A 229 7.37 10.26 -7.00
C ILE A 229 8.41 9.17 -7.29
N MET A 230 9.25 9.34 -8.31
CA MET A 230 10.33 8.39 -8.60
C MET A 230 11.39 8.35 -7.49
N ARG A 231 11.71 9.49 -6.85
CA ARG A 231 12.59 9.50 -5.67
C ARG A 231 12.02 8.68 -4.51
N LEU A 232 10.71 8.79 -4.25
CA LEU A 232 10.03 7.98 -3.22
C LEU A 232 10.09 6.49 -3.56
N ALA A 233 9.86 6.14 -4.84
CA ALA A 233 9.92 4.76 -5.30
C ALA A 233 11.31 4.14 -5.18
N VAL A 234 12.36 4.89 -5.57
CA VAL A 234 13.76 4.45 -5.42
C VAL A 234 14.14 4.29 -3.95
N CYS A 235 13.71 5.20 -3.08
CA CYS A 235 13.95 5.09 -1.64
C CYS A 235 13.32 3.80 -1.06
N ALA A 236 12.06 3.51 -1.41
CA ALA A 236 11.38 2.28 -1.00
C ALA A 236 12.06 1.01 -1.54
N ALA A 237 12.48 1.01 -2.80
CA ALA A 237 13.19 -0.12 -3.40
C ALA A 237 14.55 -0.37 -2.74
N HIS A 238 15.30 0.69 -2.42
CA HIS A 238 16.59 0.57 -1.73
C HIS A 238 16.43 -0.09 -0.36
N PHE A 239 15.42 0.31 0.41
CA PHE A 239 15.09 -0.35 1.67
C PHE A 239 14.71 -1.81 1.46
N ALA A 240 13.83 -2.09 0.49
CA ALA A 240 13.35 -3.43 0.18
C ALA A 240 14.51 -4.39 -0.14
N VAL A 241 15.42 -4.00 -1.03
CA VAL A 241 16.56 -4.83 -1.43
C VAL A 241 17.50 -5.10 -0.25
N ARG A 242 17.73 -4.11 0.62
CA ARG A 242 18.65 -4.23 1.76
C ARG A 242 18.12 -5.14 2.87
N HIS A 243 16.81 -5.20 3.05
CA HIS A 243 16.17 -5.86 4.20
C HIS A 243 15.27 -7.03 3.79
N ALA A 244 15.29 -7.42 2.53
CA ALA A 244 14.48 -8.49 1.95
C ALA A 244 14.83 -9.88 2.50
N THR A 245 13.80 -10.74 2.59
CA THR A 245 13.97 -12.20 2.62
C THR A 245 14.16 -12.76 1.19
N PRO A 246 14.70 -13.99 1.02
CA PRO A 246 14.95 -14.60 -0.30
C PRO A 246 13.74 -14.71 -1.24
N HIS A 247 12.51 -14.66 -0.71
CA HIS A 247 11.27 -14.69 -1.49
C HIS A 247 10.44 -13.42 -1.35
N SER A 248 11.11 -12.32 -1.02
CA SER A 248 10.44 -11.04 -0.80
C SER A 248 9.74 -10.52 -2.04
N CYS A 249 8.68 -9.76 -1.80
CA CYS A 249 7.91 -9.03 -2.79
C CYS A 249 8.03 -7.52 -2.56
N PHE A 250 8.06 -6.76 -3.65
CA PHE A 250 8.03 -5.31 -3.65
C PHE A 250 6.87 -4.84 -4.52
N LEU A 251 6.04 -3.95 -3.98
CA LEU A 251 4.97 -3.31 -4.73
C LEU A 251 4.99 -1.81 -4.46
N CYS A 252 5.21 -1.00 -5.49
CA CYS A 252 5.33 0.44 -5.33
C CYS A 252 4.53 1.19 -6.39
N LYS A 253 3.75 2.17 -5.92
CA LYS A 253 3.10 3.15 -6.79
C LYS A 253 4.15 3.99 -7.51
N VAL A 254 3.90 4.24 -8.79
CA VAL A 254 4.60 5.21 -9.61
C VAL A 254 3.58 5.99 -10.46
N TRP A 255 4.00 7.11 -11.04
CA TRP A 255 3.24 7.75 -12.12
C TRP A 255 3.92 7.46 -13.45
N ALA A 256 3.12 7.21 -14.49
CA ALA A 256 3.60 7.01 -15.84
C ALA A 256 4.44 8.21 -16.28
N GLY A 257 5.67 7.95 -16.74
CA GLY A 257 6.64 8.96 -17.13
C GLY A 257 7.97 8.33 -17.51
N GLY A 258 8.90 9.16 -18.01
CA GLY A 258 10.10 8.69 -18.72
C GLY A 258 11.10 7.84 -17.90
N GLU A 259 11.03 7.88 -16.56
CA GLU A 259 11.96 7.11 -15.71
C GLU A 259 11.43 5.75 -15.27
N VAL A 260 10.13 5.47 -15.49
CA VAL A 260 9.50 4.22 -15.00
C VAL A 260 10.18 3.00 -15.62
N ASP A 261 10.43 3.01 -16.93
CA ASP A 261 11.05 1.86 -17.61
C ASP A 261 12.49 1.63 -17.16
N LYS A 262 13.24 2.70 -16.86
CA LYS A 262 14.60 2.60 -16.32
C LYS A 262 14.57 1.97 -14.93
N PHE A 263 13.68 2.43 -14.07
CA PHE A 263 13.50 1.89 -12.72
C PHE A 263 13.07 0.42 -12.77
N LEU A 264 12.13 0.08 -13.65
CA LEU A 264 11.70 -1.32 -13.85
C LEU A 264 12.86 -2.21 -14.27
N ARG A 265 13.67 -1.79 -15.27
CA ARG A 265 14.85 -2.56 -15.70
C ARG A 265 15.83 -2.80 -14.56
N GLN A 266 16.05 -1.83 -13.69
CA GLN A 266 16.92 -2.00 -12.52
C GLN A 266 16.36 -3.07 -11.57
N LEU A 267 15.05 -3.07 -11.31
CA LEU A 267 14.44 -4.12 -10.49
C LEU A 267 14.46 -5.49 -11.17
N SER A 268 14.29 -5.57 -12.49
CA SER A 268 14.40 -6.84 -13.24
C SER A 268 15.81 -7.47 -13.16
N LEU A 269 16.85 -6.67 -12.92
CA LEU A 269 18.19 -7.19 -12.66
C LEU A 269 18.26 -7.84 -11.26
N LEU A 270 17.59 -7.27 -10.28
CA LEU A 270 17.65 -7.67 -8.86
C LEU A 270 16.64 -8.76 -8.48
N TYR A 271 15.49 -8.79 -9.12
CA TYR A 271 14.38 -9.72 -8.84
C TYR A 271 14.18 -10.71 -9.98
N GLU A 272 13.69 -11.91 -9.66
CA GLU A 272 13.34 -12.96 -10.63
C GLU A 272 12.22 -12.52 -11.56
N ASP A 273 11.23 -11.81 -11.01
CA ASP A 273 10.09 -11.27 -11.75
C ASP A 273 9.92 -9.80 -11.40
N ALA A 274 9.84 -8.94 -12.42
CA ALA A 274 9.52 -7.53 -12.25
C ALA A 274 8.72 -7.01 -13.45
N ARG A 275 7.58 -6.37 -13.17
CA ARG A 275 6.66 -5.85 -14.21
C ARG A 275 5.82 -4.68 -13.70
N LEU A 276 5.26 -3.93 -14.66
CA LEU A 276 4.23 -2.94 -14.38
C LEU A 276 2.85 -3.60 -14.31
N VAL A 277 2.06 -3.18 -13.34
CA VAL A 277 0.68 -3.62 -13.15
C VAL A 277 -0.22 -2.43 -12.86
N LYS A 278 -1.45 -2.47 -13.36
CA LYS A 278 -2.50 -1.50 -13.04
C LYS A 278 -3.74 -2.26 -12.54
N PRO A 279 -4.22 -2.01 -11.31
CA PRO A 279 -5.44 -2.63 -10.81
C PRO A 279 -6.68 -2.01 -11.48
N PRO A 280 -7.76 -2.78 -11.69
CA PRO A 280 -9.04 -2.26 -12.21
C PRO A 280 -9.61 -1.09 -11.40
N SER A 281 -9.37 -1.05 -10.10
CA SER A 281 -9.75 0.04 -9.20
C SER A 281 -8.89 1.28 -9.34
N SER A 282 -7.79 1.27 -10.11
CA SER A 282 -7.13 2.51 -10.51
C SER A 282 -7.93 3.18 -11.62
N ARG A 283 -8.14 4.49 -11.52
CA ARG A 283 -8.93 5.23 -12.51
C ARG A 283 -8.23 5.16 -13.88
N SER A 284 -8.99 4.92 -14.95
CA SER A 284 -8.48 4.78 -16.31
C SER A 284 -7.69 6.01 -16.78
N ASN A 285 -8.13 7.21 -16.40
CA ASN A 285 -7.47 8.48 -16.71
C ASN A 285 -6.36 8.89 -15.72
N SER A 286 -6.04 8.05 -14.74
CA SER A 286 -4.94 8.31 -13.81
C SER A 286 -3.61 7.83 -14.41
N ALA A 287 -2.56 8.65 -14.24
CA ALA A 287 -1.18 8.26 -14.53
C ALA A 287 -0.65 7.19 -13.56
N GLU A 288 -1.40 6.80 -12.53
CA GLU A 288 -1.02 5.80 -11.55
C GLU A 288 -0.79 4.41 -12.17
N LEU A 289 0.39 3.86 -11.89
CA LEU A 289 0.80 2.49 -12.16
C LEU A 289 1.45 1.92 -10.90
N PHE A 290 1.63 0.61 -10.85
CA PHE A 290 2.39 -0.05 -9.81
C PHE A 290 3.52 -0.85 -10.42
N VAL A 291 4.71 -0.69 -9.89
CA VAL A 291 5.84 -1.56 -10.15
C VAL A 291 5.78 -2.70 -9.15
N TYR A 292 5.73 -3.92 -9.67
CA TYR A 292 5.77 -5.15 -8.88
C TYR A 292 7.08 -5.88 -9.15
N ALA A 293 7.71 -6.39 -8.10
CA ALA A 293 8.87 -7.26 -8.20
C ALA A 293 8.82 -8.39 -7.14
N ARG A 294 9.34 -9.58 -7.46
CA ARG A 294 9.31 -10.75 -6.57
C ARG A 294 10.54 -11.64 -6.75
N GLY A 295 10.97 -12.25 -5.65
CA GLY A 295 12.08 -13.20 -5.60
C GLY A 295 13.39 -12.46 -5.76
N LEU A 296 13.91 -11.87 -4.67
CA LEU A 296 15.19 -11.19 -4.73
C LEU A 296 16.28 -12.23 -5.05
N LYS A 297 17.02 -12.01 -6.15
CA LYS A 297 18.10 -12.91 -6.56
C LYS A 297 19.20 -12.85 -5.52
N SER A 298 19.66 -14.01 -5.08
CA SER A 298 20.89 -14.13 -4.31
C SER A 298 22.01 -13.46 -5.12
N SER A 299 22.70 -12.49 -4.52
CA SER A 299 23.88 -11.91 -5.14
C SER A 299 24.86 -13.06 -5.41
N ASN A 300 25.14 -13.38 -6.67
CA ASN A 300 26.20 -14.33 -6.99
C ASN A 300 27.48 -13.77 -6.38
N ASN A 301 28.02 -14.44 -5.35
CA ASN A 301 29.29 -14.14 -4.69
C ASN A 301 30.53 -14.24 -5.62
N ASN A 302 30.36 -14.19 -6.94
CA ASN A 302 31.44 -14.34 -7.91
C ASN A 302 32.27 -13.06 -8.12
N ALA A 303 31.95 -11.95 -7.43
CA ALA A 303 32.77 -10.74 -7.43
C ALA A 303 33.81 -10.70 -6.29
N ALA A 304 33.80 -11.67 -5.37
CA ALA A 304 34.74 -11.72 -4.24
C ALA A 304 35.96 -12.65 -4.49
N ASN A 305 35.99 -13.42 -5.59
CA ASN A 305 37.03 -14.42 -5.88
C ASN A 305 37.79 -14.16 -7.22
N GLN A 306 37.83 -12.93 -7.73
CA GLN A 306 38.56 -12.60 -8.97
C GLN A 306 39.56 -11.43 -8.85
N GLN A 307 40.09 -11.16 -7.65
CA GLN A 307 41.14 -10.14 -7.46
C GLN A 307 42.35 -10.57 -6.64
N ASP A 308 42.58 -11.88 -6.42
CA ASP A 308 43.83 -12.39 -5.81
C ASP A 308 44.80 -13.10 -6.78
N ASP A 309 44.44 -13.27 -8.06
CA ASP A 309 45.32 -13.93 -9.06
C ASP A 309 46.08 -12.95 -9.98
N ASN A 310 46.45 -11.78 -9.48
CA ASN A 310 47.31 -10.84 -10.23
C ASN A 310 48.44 -10.26 -9.36
N LYS A 311 49.16 -11.15 -8.68
CA LYS A 311 50.51 -10.90 -8.19
C LYS A 311 51.43 -11.93 -8.83
N ASP A 312 51.93 -11.61 -10.02
CA ASP A 312 53.23 -12.05 -10.53
C ASP A 312 53.35 -11.59 -11.98
N TYR A 313 53.69 -10.32 -12.21
CA TYR A 313 54.44 -9.89 -13.41
C TYR A 313 54.89 -8.45 -13.21
N ASN A 314 56.14 -8.27 -12.74
CA ASN A 314 57.10 -7.25 -13.17
C ASN A 314 58.22 -7.09 -12.12
N ILE A 315 59.13 -8.07 -12.08
CA ILE A 315 60.52 -7.81 -11.70
C ILE A 315 61.33 -7.99 -12.98
N THR A 316 61.72 -6.88 -13.60
CA THR A 316 63.00 -6.67 -14.31
C THR A 316 62.92 -5.35 -15.07
N LYS A 317 63.58 -4.31 -14.53
CA LYS A 317 64.34 -3.30 -15.28
C LYS A 317 65.03 -2.35 -14.31
N SER A 318 66.25 -2.72 -13.93
CA SER A 318 67.27 -1.78 -13.48
C SER A 318 68.63 -2.47 -13.61
N GLN A 319 69.22 -2.38 -14.80
CA GLN A 319 70.65 -2.25 -15.10
C GLN A 319 70.81 -1.99 -16.60
#